data_AF-A0A3D0W8E1-F1
#
_entry.id   AF-A0A3D0W8E1-F1
#
_cell.length_a   1.000
_cell.length_b   1.000
_cell.length_c   1.000
_cell.angle_alpha   90.00
_cell.angle_beta   90.00
_cell.angle_gamma   90.00
#
_symmetry.space_group_name_H-M   'P 1'
#
loop_
_entity.id
_entity.type
_entity.pdbx_description
1 polymer ?
#
loop_
_entity_poly.entity_id
_entity_poly.type
_entity_poly.pdbx_seq_one_letter_code
_entity_poly.pdbx_strand_id
1 'polypeptide(L)'
;RIARGAPALPGRKAEIDGEELAIADAREVSCIAAEGELPFTALPGWTIYSVDLKAASGRAASLQREEDEAWFYDGRYVKLAELSPTNLRAIEGWTMPRYG
;
A
#
# COMPACT_ATOMS: atom_id res chain seq x y z
N ARG A 1 15.31 8.33 5.91
CA ARG A 1 15.27 8.93 7.27
C ARG A 1 14.09 8.39 8.08
N ILE A 2 12.88 8.37 7.51
CA ILE A 2 11.67 7.82 8.17
C ILE A 2 11.86 6.34 8.51
N ALA A 3 12.34 5.54 7.55
CA ALA A 3 12.70 4.12 7.75
C ALA A 3 13.73 3.86 8.87
N ARG A 4 14.40 4.89 9.40
CA ARG A 4 15.45 4.79 10.43
C ARG A 4 15.12 5.57 11.72
N GLY A 5 13.85 5.85 12.00
CA GLY A 5 13.49 6.55 13.25
C GLY A 5 12.66 7.80 13.07
N ALA A 6 12.86 8.55 11.98
CA ALA A 6 12.32 9.91 11.92
C ALA A 6 10.80 9.93 11.73
N PRO A 7 10.10 10.89 12.35
CA PRO A 7 8.67 11.06 12.15
C PRO A 7 8.38 11.45 10.69
N ALA A 8 7.33 10.86 10.14
CA ALA A 8 6.68 11.32 8.92
C ALA A 8 5.60 12.34 9.29
N LEU A 9 5.53 13.44 8.56
CA LEU A 9 4.58 14.52 8.81
C LEU A 9 3.59 14.60 7.64
N PRO A 10 2.29 14.39 7.86
CA PRO A 10 1.29 14.57 6.82
C PRO A 10 1.39 15.94 6.13
N GLY A 11 1.21 15.96 4.82
CA GLY A 11 1.37 17.15 3.97
C GLY A 11 2.81 17.48 3.57
N ARG A 12 3.83 16.89 4.21
CA ARG A 12 5.21 16.93 3.68
C ARG A 12 5.35 16.01 2.48
N LYS A 13 6.35 16.31 1.66
CA LYS A 13 6.68 15.54 0.47
C LYS A 13 7.96 14.73 0.68
N ALA A 14 8.02 13.58 0.04
CA ALA A 14 9.22 12.78 -0.14
C ALA A 14 9.43 12.55 -1.64
N GLU A 15 10.68 12.60 -2.07
CA GLU A 15 11.06 12.24 -3.44
C GLU A 15 11.39 10.75 -3.48
N ILE A 16 10.74 10.01 -4.39
CA ILE A 16 10.93 8.58 -4.60
C ILE A 16 11.03 8.34 -6.11
N ASP A 17 12.18 7.84 -6.57
CA ASP A 17 12.48 7.61 -7.99
C ASP A 17 12.17 8.81 -8.90
N GLY A 18 12.49 10.02 -8.42
CA GLY A 18 12.31 11.26 -9.19
C GLY A 18 10.87 11.80 -9.23
N GLU A 19 9.94 11.23 -8.45
CA GLU A 19 8.59 11.76 -8.28
C GLU A 19 8.37 12.22 -6.83
N GLU A 20 7.68 13.36 -6.67
CA GLU A 20 7.25 13.82 -5.37
C GLU A 20 5.94 13.14 -4.94
N LEU A 21 5.99 12.42 -3.82
CA LEU A 21 4.80 11.90 -3.16
C LEU A 21 4.55 12.68 -1.87
N ALA A 22 3.29 13.07 -1.64
CA ALA A 22 2.87 13.67 -0.39
C ALA A 22 2.52 12.59 0.64
N ILE A 23 2.96 12.78 1.89
CA ILE A 23 2.54 11.96 3.02
C ILE A 23 1.07 12.26 3.30
N ALA A 24 0.22 11.25 3.12
CA ALA A 24 -1.22 11.34 3.31
C ALA A 24 -1.63 10.99 4.74
N ASP A 25 -0.99 9.98 5.34
CA ASP A 25 -1.21 9.54 6.73
C ASP A 25 0.11 9.02 7.32
N ALA A 26 0.26 9.16 8.64
CA ALA A 26 1.41 8.66 9.37
C ALA A 26 1.05 8.42 10.84
N ARG A 27 0.99 7.16 11.27
CA ARG A 27 0.58 6.79 12.64
C ARG A 27 1.05 5.40 13.04
N GLU A 28 1.05 5.13 14.35
CA GLU A 28 1.13 3.77 14.86
C GLU A 28 -0.20 3.05 14.62
N VAL A 29 -0.12 1.79 14.20
CA VAL A 29 -1.26 0.90 13.95
C VAL A 29 -1.03 -0.42 14.67
N SER A 30 -2.12 -1.03 15.16
CA SER A 30 -2.09 -2.30 15.88
C SER A 30 -2.85 -3.38 15.12
N CYS A 31 -2.23 -4.54 14.91
CA CYS A 31 -2.89 -5.73 14.38
C CYS A 31 -3.83 -6.32 15.45
N ILE A 32 -5.14 -6.27 15.18
CA ILE A 32 -6.15 -6.84 16.08
C ILE A 32 -6.33 -8.34 15.83
N ALA A 33 -6.36 -8.72 14.56
CA ALA A 33 -6.49 -10.10 14.12
C ALA A 33 -5.95 -10.23 12.69
N ALA A 34 -5.55 -11.45 12.34
CA ALA A 34 -5.20 -11.85 10.99
C ALA A 34 -6.07 -13.04 10.57
N GLU A 35 -6.44 -13.10 9.29
CA GLU A 35 -7.26 -14.17 8.71
C GLU A 35 -6.58 -14.75 7.47
N GLY A 36 -6.67 -16.07 7.30
CA GLY A 36 -6.10 -16.80 6.17
C GLY A 36 -4.72 -17.39 6.43
N GLU A 37 -4.12 -17.93 5.37
CA GLU A 37 -2.73 -18.40 5.39
C GLU A 37 -1.80 -17.23 5.06
N LEU A 38 -0.99 -16.83 6.04
CA LEU A 38 0.03 -15.81 5.86
C LEU A 38 1.41 -16.45 5.76
N PRO A 39 2.35 -15.86 4.99
CA PRO A 39 3.73 -16.35 4.92
C PRO A 39 4.54 -16.10 6.21
N PHE A 40 3.90 -15.62 7.27
CA PHE A 40 4.46 -15.39 8.60
C PHE A 40 3.34 -15.46 9.66
N THR A 41 3.71 -15.55 10.93
CA THR A 41 2.76 -15.52 12.05
C THR A 41 2.47 -14.08 12.47
N ALA A 42 1.27 -13.58 12.20
CA ALA A 42 0.83 -12.29 12.72
C ALA A 42 0.41 -12.42 14.19
N LEU A 43 1.17 -11.79 15.09
CA LEU A 43 0.86 -11.82 16.52
C LEU A 43 -0.25 -10.81 16.87
N PRO A 44 -1.22 -11.17 17.74
CA PRO A 44 -2.18 -10.20 18.27
C PRO A 44 -1.45 -9.05 18.98
N GLY A 45 -1.88 -7.82 18.74
CA GLY A 45 -1.27 -6.62 19.34
C GLY A 45 0.04 -6.18 18.67
N TRP A 46 0.46 -6.82 17.59
CA TRP A 46 1.60 -6.39 16.80
C TRP A 46 1.44 -4.93 16.36
N THR A 47 2.41 -4.07 16.66
CA THR A 47 2.33 -2.62 16.45
C THR A 47 3.37 -2.18 15.43
N ILE A 48 2.94 -1.37 14.45
CA ILE A 48 3.79 -0.91 13.34
C ILE A 48 3.59 0.59 13.17
N TYR A 49 4.65 1.32 12.86
CA TYR A 49 4.51 2.69 12.37
C TYR A 49 4.27 2.67 10.85
N SER A 50 3.05 3.05 10.44
CA SER A 50 2.61 3.05 9.04
C SER A 50 2.60 4.47 8.48
N VAL A 51 3.12 4.63 7.27
CA VAL A 51 3.15 5.89 6.53
C VAL A 51 2.64 5.65 5.12
N ASP A 52 1.59 6.37 4.74
CA ASP A 52 0.98 6.30 3.41
C ASP A 52 1.36 7.54 2.60
N LEU A 53 1.74 7.33 1.34
CA LEU A 53 2.15 8.37 0.41
C LEU A 53 1.35 8.29 -0.88
N LYS A 54 1.07 9.44 -1.48
CA LYS A 54 0.37 9.54 -2.76
C LYS A 54 0.90 10.66 -3.64
N ALA A 55 0.84 10.46 -4.95
CA ALA A 55 1.08 11.49 -5.95
C ALA A 55 -0.17 11.76 -6.80
N ALA A 56 -0.19 12.90 -7.49
CA ALA A 56 -1.27 13.27 -8.40
C ALA A 56 -1.35 12.35 -9.64
N SER A 57 -0.27 11.65 -9.98
CA SER A 57 -0.20 10.64 -11.04
C SER A 57 -1.04 9.39 -10.75
N GLY A 58 -1.48 9.22 -9.51
CA GLY A 58 -2.08 7.98 -9.01
C GLY A 58 -1.05 7.00 -8.43
N ARG A 59 0.26 7.31 -8.47
CA ARG A 59 1.27 6.55 -7.71
C ARG A 59 0.96 6.62 -6.22
N ALA A 60 1.11 5.49 -5.54
CA ALA A 60 0.89 5.34 -4.12
C ALA A 60 1.98 4.44 -3.55
N ALA A 61 2.51 4.82 -2.39
CA ALA A 61 3.51 4.03 -1.71
C ALA A 61 3.18 3.96 -0.22
N SER A 62 3.63 2.90 0.43
CA SER A 62 3.55 2.80 1.89
C SER A 62 4.89 2.36 2.47
N LEU A 63 5.24 2.95 3.60
CA LEU A 63 6.38 2.54 4.40
C LEU A 63 5.87 2.10 5.76
N GLN A 64 6.18 0.87 6.12
CA GLN A 64 5.92 0.30 7.43
C GLN A 64 7.26 0.06 8.11
N ARG A 65 7.34 0.35 9.40
CA ARG A 65 8.55 0.06 10.18
C ARG A 65 8.22 -0.37 11.60
N GLU A 66 9.04 -1.25 12.10
CA GLU A 66 9.04 -1.76 13.45
C GLU A 66 10.50 -2.04 13.84
N GLU A 67 10.90 -1.62 15.04
CA GLU A 67 12.26 -1.80 15.55
C GLU A 67 13.34 -1.41 14.50
N ASP A 68 14.11 -2.39 14.04
CA ASP A 68 15.21 -2.25 13.08
C ASP A 68 14.80 -2.63 11.64
N GLU A 69 13.55 -3.04 11.43
CA GLU A 69 13.02 -3.45 10.13
C GLU A 69 12.11 -2.39 9.51
N ALA A 70 12.13 -2.32 8.18
CA ALA A 70 11.23 -1.49 7.41
C ALA A 70 10.86 -2.17 6.10
N TRP A 71 9.56 -2.14 5.80
CA TRP A 71 9.00 -2.65 4.55
C TRP A 71 8.46 -1.49 3.74
N PHE A 72 8.71 -1.55 2.43
CA PHE A 72 8.29 -0.52 1.50
C PHE A 72 7.49 -1.17 0.37
N TYR A 73 6.33 -0.61 0.10
CA TYR A 73 5.52 -0.94 -1.05
C TYR A 73 5.40 0.29 -1.94
N ASP A 74 5.52 0.07 -3.24
CA ASP A 74 5.33 1.10 -4.27
C ASP A 74 4.45 0.53 -5.37
N GLY A 75 3.44 1.30 -5.74
CA GLY A 75 2.45 0.91 -6.71
C GLY A 75 1.70 2.12 -7.25
N ARG A 76 0.59 1.84 -7.94
CA ARG A 76 -0.28 2.91 -8.44
C ARG A 76 -1.72 2.46 -8.41
N TYR A 77 -2.60 3.43 -8.19
CA TYR A 77 -4.01 3.28 -8.48
C TYR A 77 -4.21 3.03 -9.97
N VAL A 78 -5.04 2.04 -10.29
CA VAL A 78 -5.43 1.70 -11.65
C VAL A 78 -6.93 1.48 -11.71
N LYS A 79 -7.55 1.86 -12.82
CA LYS A 79 -8.91 1.45 -13.14
C LYS A 79 -8.91 -0.03 -13.51
N LEU A 80 -10.05 -0.71 -13.30
CA LEU A 80 -10.22 -2.12 -13.69
C LEU A 80 -9.86 -2.38 -15.16
N ALA A 81 -10.16 -1.42 -16.05
CA ALA A 81 -9.84 -1.56 -17.47
C ALA A 81 -8.33 -1.60 -17.75
N GLU A 82 -7.52 -0.91 -16.93
CA GLU A 82 -6.05 -0.89 -17.07
C GLU A 82 -5.42 -2.21 -16.63
N LEU A 83 -6.08 -2.99 -15.78
CA LEU A 83 -5.60 -4.32 -15.41
C LEU A 83 -5.68 -5.30 -16.59
N SER A 84 -6.63 -5.08 -17.52
CA SER A 84 -6.86 -5.92 -18.69
C SER A 84 -6.74 -7.43 -18.42
N PRO A 85 -7.40 -7.97 -17.37
CA PRO A 85 -7.25 -9.36 -16.99
C PRO A 85 -7.72 -10.30 -18.09
N THR A 86 -6.96 -11.38 -18.30
CA THR A 86 -7.26 -12.43 -19.27
C THR A 86 -7.64 -13.72 -18.56
N ASN A 87 -8.19 -14.69 -19.30
CA ASN A 87 -8.62 -15.99 -18.77
C ASN A 87 -9.66 -15.90 -17.63
N LEU A 88 -10.51 -14.89 -17.67
CA LEU A 88 -11.61 -14.74 -16.71
C LEU A 88 -12.63 -15.87 -16.88
N ARG A 89 -13.08 -16.44 -15.75
CA ARG A 89 -14.20 -17.38 -15.73
C ARG A 89 -15.49 -16.65 -16.09
N ALA A 90 -16.24 -17.17 -17.06
CA ALA A 90 -17.59 -16.72 -17.33
C ALA A 90 -18.54 -17.15 -16.20
N ILE A 91 -19.29 -16.19 -15.67
CA ILE A 91 -20.35 -16.41 -14.67
C ILE A 91 -21.69 -16.19 -15.38
N GLU A 92 -22.64 -17.11 -15.18
CA GLU A 92 -23.96 -17.01 -15.81
C GLU A 92 -24.65 -15.69 -15.45
N GLY A 93 -25.22 -15.01 -16.46
CA GLY A 93 -25.87 -13.72 -16.31
C GLY A 93 -24.93 -12.51 -16.26
N TRP A 94 -23.60 -12.70 -16.30
CA TRP A 94 -22.63 -11.61 -16.26
C TRP A 94 -22.06 -11.33 -17.65
N THR A 95 -22.01 -10.05 -18.03
CA THR A 95 -21.35 -9.64 -19.27
C THR A 95 -19.84 -9.66 -19.06
N MET A 96 -19.12 -10.35 -19.93
CA MET A 96 -17.66 -10.35 -19.90
C MET A 96 -17.14 -8.94 -20.15
N PRO A 97 -16.23 -8.43 -19.31
CA PRO A 97 -15.69 -7.10 -19.48
C PRO A 97 -14.92 -7.02 -20.80
N ARG A 98 -15.16 -5.94 -21.56
CA ARG A 98 -14.35 -5.56 -22.71
C ARG A 98 -13.49 -4.37 -22.29
N TYR A 99 -12.19 -4.54 -22.38
CA TYR A 99 -11.22 -3.49 -22.13
C TYR A 99 -10.94 -2.82 -23.48
N GLY A 100 -10.95 -1.48 -23.50
CA GLY A 100 -10.82 -0.67 -24.71
C GLY A 100 -9.39 -0.55 -25.20
#